data_AF-A0A1U6INB7-F1
#
_entry.id   AF-A0A1U6INB7-F1
#
_cell.length_a   1.000
_cell.length_b   1.000
_cell.length_c   1.000
_cell.angle_alpha   90.00
_cell.angle_beta   90.00
_cell.angle_gamma   90.00
#
_symmetry.space_group_name_H-M   'P 1'
#
loop_
_entity.id
_entity.type
_entity.pdbx_description
1 polymer ?
#
loop_
_entity_poly.entity_id
_entity_poly.type
_entity_poly.pdbx_seq_one_letter_code
_entity_poly.pdbx_strand_id
1 'polypeptide(L)'
;MALFFSASVGGFFDDGVHSVIPGDAREITRARHAELMDSASAGMLITANENGDPVALEPPLPDDAELRRRLRAERDRLLAASDFTQLPDSPLTDELRANWAAYRQALRDLPETVTDPAAVEWPVAPA
;
A
#
# COMPACT_ATOMS: atom_id res chain seq x y z
N MET A 1 13.43 -5.81 31.78
CA MET A 1 12.51 -5.19 30.82
C MET A 1 11.72 -6.29 30.16
N ALA A 2 10.44 -6.34 30.50
CA ALA A 2 9.48 -7.23 29.91
C ALA A 2 8.87 -6.57 28.66
N LEU A 3 8.61 -7.39 27.64
CA LEU A 3 7.88 -6.98 26.45
C LEU A 3 6.44 -7.44 26.58
N PHE A 4 5.52 -6.64 26.08
CA PHE A 4 4.10 -6.91 26.12
C PHE A 4 3.50 -6.70 24.74
N PHE A 5 2.39 -7.37 24.45
CA PHE A 5 1.59 -7.16 23.25
C PHE A 5 0.15 -6.86 23.65
N SER A 6 -0.41 -5.76 23.15
CA SER A 6 -1.81 -5.39 23.36
C SER A 6 -2.63 -5.76 22.13
N ALA A 7 -3.67 -6.57 22.33
CA ALA A 7 -4.53 -7.04 21.25
C ALA A 7 -5.44 -5.91 20.70
N SER A 8 -5.91 -5.01 21.56
CA SER A 8 -6.75 -3.87 21.16
C SER A 8 -5.99 -2.82 20.37
N VAL A 9 -4.72 -2.58 20.72
CA VAL A 9 -3.86 -1.63 19.99
C VAL A 9 -3.20 -2.29 18.77
N GLY A 10 -2.99 -3.61 18.80
CA GLY A 10 -2.24 -4.34 17.77
C GLY A 10 -0.75 -3.99 17.77
N GLY A 11 -0.18 -3.73 18.96
CA GLY A 11 1.17 -3.19 19.10
C GLY A 11 1.95 -3.77 20.27
N PHE A 12 3.28 -3.61 20.21
CA PHE A 12 4.20 -4.03 21.26
C PHE A 12 4.54 -2.89 22.22
N PHE A 13 4.68 -3.23 23.49
CA PHE A 13 5.00 -2.33 24.59
C PHE A 13 6.19 -2.89 25.36
N ASP A 14 6.98 -2.01 25.96
CA ASP A 14 8.14 -2.35 26.78
C ASP A 14 8.05 -1.54 28.08
N ASP A 15 8.15 -2.20 29.23
CA ASP A 15 8.00 -1.57 30.55
C ASP A 15 9.12 -0.59 30.93
N GLY A 16 10.25 -0.61 30.22
CA GLY A 16 11.31 0.37 30.38
C GLY A 16 11.19 1.57 29.43
N VAL A 17 10.33 1.49 28.41
CA VAL A 17 10.13 2.56 27.41
C VAL A 17 8.75 3.22 27.54
N HIS A 18 7.73 2.44 27.85
CA HIS A 18 6.33 2.86 27.88
C HIS A 18 5.85 3.04 29.32
N SER A 19 5.44 4.25 29.66
CA SER A 19 4.86 4.58 30.97
C SER A 19 3.39 4.14 31.11
N VAL A 20 2.71 3.92 29.99
CA VAL A 20 1.32 3.46 29.94
C VAL A 20 1.28 2.18 29.10
N ILE A 21 0.98 1.07 29.77
CA ILE A 21 0.76 -0.23 29.15
C ILE A 21 -0.75 -0.52 29.21
N PRO A 22 -1.40 -0.84 28.09
CA PRO A 22 -2.81 -1.22 28.07
C PRO A 22 -3.10 -2.40 29.01
N GLY A 23 -4.27 -2.40 29.65
CA GLY A 23 -4.65 -3.47 30.58
C GLY A 23 -4.87 -4.83 29.93
N ASP A 24 -5.06 -4.88 28.62
CA ASP A 24 -5.14 -6.10 27.82
C ASP A 24 -3.76 -6.58 27.32
N ALA A 25 -2.68 -5.89 27.67
CA ALA A 25 -1.35 -6.24 27.21
C ALA A 25 -0.83 -7.51 27.91
N ARG A 26 -0.43 -8.49 27.11
CA ARG A 26 0.09 -9.77 27.58
C ARG A 26 1.60 -9.81 27.42
N GLU A 27 2.30 -10.28 28.46
CA GLU A 27 3.77 -10.41 28.42
C GLU A 27 4.19 -11.43 27.33
N ILE A 28 5.22 -11.09 26.58
CA ILE A 28 5.82 -11.92 25.54
C ILE A 28 7.33 -12.01 25.74
N THR A 29 7.93 -13.11 25.29
CA THR A 29 9.38 -13.27 25.32
C THR A 29 10.05 -12.42 24.23
N ARG A 30 11.30 -12.00 24.47
CA ARG A 30 12.12 -11.33 23.46
C ARG A 30 12.34 -12.17 22.21
N ALA A 31 12.48 -13.48 22.37
CA ALA A 31 12.59 -14.41 21.24
C ALA A 31 11.33 -14.38 20.38
N ARG A 32 10.14 -14.46 21.01
CA ARG A 32 8.86 -14.38 20.29
C ARG A 32 8.67 -13.03 19.60
N HIS A 33 9.02 -11.94 20.27
CA HIS A 33 9.02 -10.61 19.66
C HIS A 33 9.94 -10.55 18.43
N ALA A 34 11.16 -11.07 18.52
CA ALA A 34 12.11 -11.09 17.40
C ALA A 34 11.55 -11.87 16.20
N GLU A 35 10.98 -13.07 16.41
CA GLU A 35 10.34 -13.86 15.35
C GLU A 35 9.20 -13.10 14.64
N LEU A 36 8.38 -12.38 15.41
CA LEU A 36 7.28 -11.58 14.88
C LEU A 36 7.81 -10.36 14.12
N MET A 37 8.88 -9.73 14.60
CA MET A 37 9.54 -8.64 13.86
C MET A 37 10.16 -9.12 12.55
N ASP A 38 10.80 -10.29 12.54
CA ASP A 38 11.33 -10.90 11.32
C ASP A 38 10.21 -11.19 10.32
N SER A 39 9.10 -11.75 10.80
CA SER A 39 7.90 -12.00 9.98
C SER A 39 7.30 -10.70 9.43
N ALA A 40 7.20 -9.66 10.25
CA ALA A 40 6.70 -8.35 9.82
C ALA A 40 7.62 -7.73 8.76
N SER A 41 8.94 -7.88 8.90
CA SER A 41 9.92 -7.44 7.91
C SER A 41 9.83 -8.21 6.59
N ALA A 42 9.33 -9.46 6.63
CA ALA A 42 9.01 -10.26 5.45
C ALA A 42 7.64 -9.91 4.82
N GLY A 43 6.95 -8.87 5.32
CA GLY A 43 5.68 -8.38 4.78
C GLY A 43 4.43 -8.95 5.45
N MET A 44 4.57 -9.70 6.55
CA MET A 44 3.42 -10.22 7.30
C MET A 44 2.79 -9.14 8.17
N LEU A 45 1.48 -9.24 8.41
CA LEU A 45 0.79 -8.40 9.37
C LEU A 45 0.81 -9.08 10.75
N ILE A 46 1.21 -8.35 11.78
CA ILE A 46 1.10 -8.84 13.16
C ILE A 46 -0.28 -8.46 13.70
N THR A 47 -1.06 -9.46 14.09
CA THR A 47 -2.39 -9.28 14.66
C THR A 47 -2.56 -10.16 15.89
N ALA A 48 -3.58 -9.87 16.69
CA ALA A 48 -3.98 -10.71 17.80
C ALA A 48 -4.83 -11.89 17.30
N ASN A 49 -4.56 -13.09 17.80
CA ASN A 49 -5.48 -14.21 17.64
C ASN A 49 -6.64 -14.14 18.66
N GLU A 50 -7.53 -15.14 18.63
CA GLU A 50 -8.67 -15.27 19.57
C GLU A 50 -8.29 -15.28 21.05
N ASN A 51 -7.05 -15.66 21.38
CA ASN A 51 -6.52 -15.69 22.74
C ASN A 51 -5.82 -14.37 23.13
N GLY A 52 -5.72 -13.40 22.21
CA GLY A 52 -4.99 -12.16 22.42
C GLY A 52 -3.47 -12.29 22.29
N ASP A 53 -2.96 -13.41 21.79
CA ASP A 53 -1.53 -13.61 21.51
C ASP A 53 -1.17 -13.07 20.12
N PRO A 54 0.04 -12.51 19.93
CA PRO A 54 0.46 -12.02 18.64
C PRO A 54 0.80 -13.16 17.68
N VAL A 55 0.20 -13.09 16.50
CA VAL A 55 0.42 -14.00 15.37
C VAL A 55 0.77 -13.19 14.13
N ALA A 56 1.70 -13.72 13.34
CA ALA A 56 1.99 -13.18 12.01
C ALA A 56 1.07 -13.87 11.00
N LEU A 57 0.27 -13.08 10.30
CA LEU A 57 -0.60 -13.57 9.22
C LEU A 57 -0.22 -12.87 7.92
N GLU A 58 -0.44 -13.57 6.82
CA GLU A 58 -0.34 -12.96 5.50
C GLU A 58 -1.37 -11.81 5.45
N PRO A 59 -0.98 -10.60 5.00
CA PRO A 59 -1.93 -9.51 4.86
C PRO A 59 -3.07 -9.98 3.95
N PRO A 60 -4.33 -9.68 4.30
CA PRO A 60 -5.44 -10.00 3.42
C PRO A 60 -5.21 -9.31 2.07
N LEU A 61 -5.56 -10.02 0.98
CA LEU A 61 -5.59 -9.40 -0.33
C LEU A 61 -6.45 -8.14 -0.27
N PRO A 62 -6.02 -7.02 -0.88
CA PRO A 62 -6.83 -5.81 -0.96
C PRO A 62 -8.20 -6.14 -1.54
N ASP A 63 -9.25 -5.54 -0.97
CA ASP A 63 -10.58 -5.64 -1.54
C ASP A 63 -10.70 -4.86 -2.87
N ASP A 64 -11.79 -5.10 -3.61
CA ASP A 64 -12.05 -4.44 -4.90
C ASP A 64 -12.05 -2.90 -4.77
N ALA A 65 -12.58 -2.38 -3.67
CA ALA A 65 -12.64 -0.93 -3.43
C ALA A 65 -11.24 -0.32 -3.30
N GLU A 66 -10.34 -0.98 -2.56
CA GLU A 66 -8.95 -0.60 -2.41
C GLU A 66 -8.18 -0.73 -3.72
N LEU A 67 -8.37 -1.82 -4.47
CA LEU A 67 -7.76 -1.98 -5.80
C LEU A 67 -8.17 -0.86 -6.76
N ARG A 68 -9.46 -0.50 -6.79
CA ARG A 68 -9.96 0.62 -7.59
C ARG A 68 -9.42 1.97 -7.13
N ARG A 69 -9.19 2.17 -5.83
CA ARG A 69 -8.51 3.37 -5.31
C ARG A 69 -7.08 3.46 -5.81
N ARG A 70 -6.33 2.35 -5.75
CA ARG A 70 -4.94 2.27 -6.23
C ARG A 70 -4.85 2.50 -7.74
N LEU A 71 -5.78 1.93 -8.52
CA LEU A 71 -5.89 2.15 -9.96
C LEU A 71 -6.03 3.66 -10.27
N ARG A 72 -6.98 4.35 -9.62
CA ARG A 72 -7.15 5.79 -9.82
C ARG A 72 -5.92 6.60 -9.41
N ALA A 73 -5.27 6.21 -8.31
CA ALA A 73 -4.06 6.87 -7.85
C ALA A 73 -2.91 6.74 -8.85
N GLU A 74 -2.68 5.55 -9.43
CA GLU A 74 -1.62 5.37 -10.43
C GLU A 74 -1.96 6.07 -11.75
N ARG A 75 -3.23 6.06 -12.17
CA ARG A 75 -3.70 6.89 -13.29
C ARG A 75 -3.33 8.36 -13.06
N ASP A 76 -3.67 8.90 -11.89
CA ASP A 76 -3.42 10.31 -11.57
C ASP A 76 -1.92 10.61 -11.53
N ARG A 77 -1.10 9.66 -11.03
CA ARG A 77 0.36 9.75 -11.05
C ARG A 77 0.92 9.81 -12.47
N LEU A 78 0.46 8.93 -13.37
CA LEU A 78 0.91 8.88 -14.76
C LEU A 78 0.44 10.08 -15.59
N LEU A 79 -0.77 10.58 -15.30
CA LEU A 79 -1.24 11.85 -15.86
C LEU A 79 -0.34 12.99 -15.39
N ALA A 80 -0.11 13.15 -14.08
CA ALA A 80 0.76 14.22 -13.58
C ALA A 80 2.19 14.14 -14.18
N ALA A 81 2.75 12.94 -14.28
CA ALA A 81 4.08 12.74 -14.87
C ALA A 81 4.17 13.11 -16.37
N SER A 82 3.04 13.07 -17.08
CA SER A 82 2.96 13.39 -18.52
C SER A 82 2.35 14.77 -18.80
N ASP A 83 2.09 15.60 -17.78
CA ASP A 83 1.42 16.90 -17.99
C ASP A 83 2.26 17.85 -18.84
N PHE A 84 3.58 17.86 -18.67
CA PHE A 84 4.50 18.71 -19.45
C PHE A 84 4.36 18.51 -20.97
N THR A 85 3.96 17.31 -21.40
CA THR A 85 3.82 16.96 -22.82
C THR A 85 2.68 17.72 -23.49
N GLN A 86 1.70 18.19 -22.71
CA GLN A 86 0.49 18.86 -23.20
C GLN A 86 0.60 20.39 -23.18
N LEU A 87 1.68 20.94 -22.61
CA LEU A 87 1.85 22.38 -22.51
C LEU A 87 2.17 23.01 -23.87
N PRO A 88 1.74 24.26 -24.14
CA PRO A 88 2.04 24.94 -25.41
C PRO A 88 3.53 25.18 -25.67
N ASP A 89 4.34 25.26 -24.62
CA ASP A 89 5.80 25.46 -24.65
C ASP A 89 6.59 24.15 -24.63
N SER A 90 5.90 23.01 -24.71
CA SER A 90 6.52 21.69 -24.77
C SER A 90 7.47 21.59 -25.98
N PRO A 91 8.69 21.05 -25.81
CA PRO A 91 9.65 20.91 -26.91
C PRO A 91 9.28 19.79 -27.90
N LEU A 92 8.14 19.12 -27.71
CA LEU A 92 7.71 17.99 -28.52
C LEU A 92 7.15 18.46 -29.88
N THR A 93 7.32 17.60 -30.89
CA THR A 93 6.63 17.79 -32.18
C THR A 93 5.12 17.63 -32.02
N ASP A 94 4.34 18.19 -32.94
CA ASP A 94 2.88 18.06 -32.91
C ASP A 94 2.43 16.59 -32.97
N GLU A 95 3.13 15.75 -33.72
CA GLU A 95 2.91 14.31 -33.80
C GLU A 95 3.14 13.62 -32.45
N LEU A 96 4.26 13.92 -31.79
CA LEU A 96 4.57 13.32 -30.50
C LEU A 96 3.61 13.82 -29.41
N ARG A 97 3.22 15.10 -29.45
CA ARG A 97 2.19 15.66 -28.57
C ARG A 97 0.84 14.95 -28.75
N ALA A 98 0.45 14.63 -29.99
CA ALA A 98 -0.77 13.88 -30.27
C ALA A 98 -0.71 12.44 -29.73
N ASN A 99 0.43 11.77 -29.85
CA ASN A 99 0.64 10.43 -29.25
C ASN A 99 0.51 10.46 -27.73
N TRP A 100 1.09 11.47 -27.07
CA TRP A 100 0.93 11.69 -25.63
C TRP A 100 -0.51 12.00 -25.23
N ALA A 101 -1.25 12.74 -26.06
CA ALA A 101 -2.67 12.99 -25.83
C ALA A 101 -3.48 11.67 -25.88
N ALA A 102 -3.22 10.81 -26.86
CA ALA A 102 -3.86 9.49 -26.96
C ALA A 102 -3.52 8.58 -25.77
N TYR A 103 -2.25 8.53 -25.37
CA TYR A 103 -1.81 7.82 -24.16
C TYR A 103 -2.56 8.30 -22.91
N ARG A 104 -2.64 9.62 -22.72
CA ARG A 104 -3.35 10.22 -21.57
C ARG A 104 -4.86 9.97 -21.62
N GLN A 105 -5.46 9.86 -22.80
CA GLN A 105 -6.86 9.47 -22.92
C GLN A 105 -7.05 8.02 -22.50
N ALA A 106 -6.22 7.09 -23.00
CA ALA A 106 -6.28 5.69 -22.60
C ALA A 106 -6.17 5.52 -21.07
N LEU A 107 -5.29 6.28 -20.41
CA LEU A 107 -5.20 6.31 -18.93
C LEU A 107 -6.52 6.73 -18.27
N ARG A 108 -7.21 7.75 -18.81
CA ARG A 108 -8.48 8.24 -18.25
C ARG A 108 -9.61 7.24 -18.39
N ASP A 109 -9.57 6.41 -19.42
CA ASP A 109 -10.59 5.41 -19.72
C ASP A 109 -10.42 4.14 -18.85
N LEU A 110 -9.24 3.89 -18.29
CA LEU A 110 -8.95 2.68 -17.47
C LEU A 110 -9.93 2.44 -16.31
N PRO A 111 -10.31 3.43 -15.46
CA PRO A 111 -11.20 3.17 -14.33
C PRO A 111 -12.60 2.68 -14.72
N GLU A 112 -13.03 2.96 -15.95
CA GLU A 112 -14.35 2.54 -16.48
C GLU A 112 -14.26 1.26 -17.32
N THR A 113 -13.12 1.03 -18.00
CA THR A 113 -12.93 -0.12 -18.90
C THR A 113 -12.38 -1.36 -18.18
N VAL A 114 -11.70 -1.17 -17.05
CA VAL A 114 -11.12 -2.27 -16.27
C VAL A 114 -12.20 -3.04 -15.52
N THR A 115 -12.36 -4.31 -15.90
CA THR A 115 -13.25 -5.26 -15.21
C THR A 115 -12.58 -5.89 -13.99
N ASP A 116 -11.28 -6.20 -14.10
CA ASP A 116 -10.46 -6.75 -13.00
C ASP A 116 -9.37 -5.74 -12.58
N PRO A 117 -9.54 -5.03 -11.45
CA PRO A 117 -8.56 -4.05 -10.99
C PRO A 117 -7.27 -4.68 -10.43
N ALA A 118 -7.21 -6.01 -10.28
CA ALA A 118 -5.96 -6.71 -9.95
C ALA A 118 -5.09 -6.98 -11.19
N ALA A 119 -5.66 -6.95 -12.40
CA ALA A 119 -5.01 -7.30 -13.67
C ALA A 119 -5.11 -6.16 -14.70
N VAL A 120 -4.74 -4.94 -14.30
CA VAL A 120 -4.80 -3.75 -15.17
C VAL A 120 -3.66 -3.76 -16.19
N GLU A 121 -4.02 -3.74 -17.47
CA GLU A 121 -3.09 -3.47 -18.57
C GLU A 121 -2.92 -1.96 -18.77
N TRP A 122 -1.73 -1.45 -18.47
CA TRP A 122 -1.42 -0.02 -18.62
C TRP A 122 -0.97 0.30 -20.05
N PRO A 123 -1.41 1.44 -20.63
CA PRO A 123 -0.87 1.88 -21.91
C PRO A 123 0.63 2.15 -21.80
N VAL A 124 1.36 1.96 -22.90
CA VAL A 124 2.80 2.22 -22.95
C VAL A 124 3.03 3.69 -23.29
N ALA A 125 3.91 4.34 -22.52
CA ALA A 125 4.26 5.75 -22.74
C ALA A 125 4.98 5.92 -24.10
N PRO A 126 4.65 6.97 -24.88
CA PRO A 126 5.41 7.33 -26.08
C PRO A 126 6.87 7.69 -25.75
N ALA A 127 7.78 7.44 -26.69
CA ALA A 127 9.20 7.78 -26.59
C ALA A 127 9.51 9.23 -27.00
#